data_AF-A0ABD6EH23-F1
#
_entry.id   AF-A0ABD6EH23-F1
#
_cell.length_a   1.000
_cell.length_b   1.000
_cell.length_c   1.000
_cell.angle_alpha   90.00
_cell.angle_beta   90.00
_cell.angle_gamma   90.00
#
_symmetry.space_group_name_H-M   'P 1'
#
loop_
_entity.id
_entity.type
_entity.pdbx_description
1 polymer ?
#
loop_
_entity_poly.entity_id
_entity_poly.type
_entity_poly.pdbx_seq_one_letter_code
_entity_poly.pdbx_strand_id
1 'polypeptide(L)'
;MISMFSVIFLLITANSLSFACEHGGKTYKDGETWTSRNVFNMKCTFSEDGSWKTEVIGCVTPDGKPVATNSTAEDGRSIWTCTVTPDGKVSLRQAVNEKAPCGEHPVGEKWVKESFEFECHGGGREEIIGCVAQNGEKIELGSEKVIEGHKMECKKTADGGIRFASAQLA
;
A
#
# COMPACT_ATOMS: atom_id res chain seq x y z
N MET A 1 -19.27 8.66 76.86
CA MET A 1 -17.94 9.30 76.93
C MET A 1 -17.05 8.59 75.91
N ILE A 2 -16.92 9.13 74.69
CA ILE A 2 -15.71 9.83 74.16
C ILE A 2 -14.50 8.88 74.23
N SER A 3 -13.87 8.43 73.14
CA SER A 3 -13.16 9.20 72.11
C SER A 3 -12.79 8.20 70.99
N MET A 4 -13.22 8.37 69.73
CA MET A 4 -12.46 9.09 68.70
C MET A 4 -10.98 8.68 68.66
N PHE A 5 -10.62 7.83 67.69
CA PHE A 5 -9.34 7.70 66.97
C PHE A 5 -9.45 6.38 66.15
N SER A 6 -10.23 6.37 65.06
CA SER A 6 -9.70 6.69 63.72
C SER A 6 -8.40 5.92 63.41
N VAL A 7 -8.49 4.59 63.31
CA VAL A 7 -7.48 3.79 62.59
C VAL A 7 -7.86 3.80 61.10
N ILE A 8 -7.87 5.00 60.52
CA ILE A 8 -7.70 5.17 59.07
C ILE A 8 -6.21 4.97 58.86
N PHE A 9 -5.80 3.71 58.72
CA PHE A 9 -4.48 3.40 58.19
C PHE A 9 -4.52 3.87 56.73
N LEU A 10 -4.01 5.09 56.51
CA LEU A 10 -3.80 5.69 55.21
C LEU A 10 -3.14 4.63 54.31
N LEU A 11 -3.89 4.10 53.35
CA LEU A 11 -3.32 3.49 52.16
C LEU A 11 -2.54 4.60 51.47
N ILE A 12 -1.25 4.74 51.81
CA ILE A 12 -0.30 5.49 51.00
C ILE A 12 -0.14 4.65 49.74
N THR A 13 -1.09 4.77 48.81
CA THR A 13 -0.85 4.41 47.43
C THR A 13 0.29 5.31 46.99
N ALA A 14 1.50 4.76 46.94
CA ALA A 14 2.61 5.39 46.25
C ALA A 14 2.10 5.66 44.83
N ASN A 15 1.66 6.90 44.57
CA ASN A 15 1.48 7.39 43.22
C ASN A 15 2.88 7.39 42.62
N SER A 16 3.25 6.25 42.04
CA SER A 16 4.45 6.12 41.23
C SER A 16 4.33 7.18 40.15
N LEU A 17 5.11 8.26 40.27
CA LEU A 17 5.33 9.20 39.17
C LEU A 17 5.99 8.39 38.06
N SER A 18 5.17 7.87 37.16
CA SER A 18 5.63 7.13 36.00
C SER A 18 6.29 8.13 35.06
N PHE A 19 7.63 8.15 35.06
CA PHE A 19 8.46 8.84 34.09
C PHE A 19 8.34 8.13 32.73
N ALA A 20 7.21 8.35 32.05
CA ALA A 20 6.84 7.68 30.81
C ALA A 20 5.75 8.49 30.10
N CYS A 21 5.62 8.29 28.78
CA CYS A 21 4.41 8.74 28.10
C CYS A 21 3.24 7.81 28.38
N GLU A 22 2.05 8.35 28.63
CA GLU A 22 0.81 7.57 28.70
C GLU A 22 -0.02 7.79 27.42
N HIS A 23 -0.36 6.69 26.73
CA HIS A 23 -1.20 6.75 25.53
C HIS A 23 -2.10 5.52 25.43
N GLY A 24 -3.42 5.75 25.34
CA GLY A 24 -4.39 4.66 25.22
C GLY A 24 -4.37 3.67 26.40
N GLY A 25 -4.08 4.15 27.61
CA GLY A 25 -3.99 3.33 28.84
C GLY A 25 -2.71 2.48 28.94
N LYS A 26 -1.70 2.74 28.09
CA LYS A 26 -0.38 2.09 28.15
C LYS A 26 0.70 3.13 28.43
N THR A 27 1.78 2.70 29.09
CA THR A 27 2.96 3.51 29.37
C THR A 27 4.11 3.16 28.42
N TYR A 28 4.80 4.17 27.90
CA TYR A 28 5.90 4.05 26.94
C TYR A 28 7.15 4.75 27.46
N LYS A 29 8.31 4.12 27.31
CA LYS A 29 9.60 4.67 27.75
C LYS A 29 10.13 5.70 26.76
N ASP A 30 11.12 6.49 27.19
CA ASP A 30 11.79 7.43 26.30
C ASP A 30 12.42 6.70 25.10
N GLY A 31 12.18 7.24 23.90
CA GLY A 31 12.59 6.67 22.63
C GLY A 31 11.73 5.51 22.11
N GLU A 32 10.79 5.00 22.90
CA GLU A 32 9.93 3.88 22.50
C GLU A 32 8.99 4.29 21.36
N THR A 33 8.83 3.39 20.38
CA THR A 33 7.95 3.58 19.23
C THR A 33 6.86 2.52 19.19
N TRP A 34 5.67 2.91 18.75
CA TRP A 34 4.54 1.99 18.61
C TRP A 34 3.59 2.42 17.52
N THR A 35 2.85 1.46 16.98
CA THR A 35 1.77 1.75 16.03
C THR A 35 0.46 2.00 16.76
N SER A 36 -0.11 3.19 16.56
CA SER A 36 -1.42 3.59 17.06
C SER A 36 -2.46 3.51 15.93
N ARG A 37 -3.59 2.86 16.20
CA ARG A 37 -4.70 2.65 15.23
C ARG A 37 -4.26 2.02 13.90
N ASN A 38 -3.21 1.18 13.92
CA ASN A 38 -2.63 0.52 12.74
C ASN A 38 -2.14 1.45 11.61
N VAL A 39 -2.01 2.76 11.88
CA VAL A 39 -1.66 3.74 10.84
C VAL A 39 -0.59 4.72 11.32
N PHE A 40 -0.58 5.10 12.59
CA PHE A 40 0.34 6.14 13.08
C PHE A 40 1.51 5.51 13.82
N ASN A 41 2.73 5.73 13.33
CA ASN A 41 3.94 5.40 14.07
C ASN A 41 4.22 6.53 15.07
N MET A 42 4.06 6.23 16.35
CA MET A 42 4.21 7.15 17.46
C MET A 42 5.61 7.00 18.08
N LYS A 43 6.11 8.07 18.69
CA LYS A 43 7.29 8.05 19.55
C LYS A 43 7.01 8.74 20.87
N CYS A 44 7.55 8.19 21.95
CA CYS A 44 7.64 8.86 23.23
C CYS A 44 9.00 9.53 23.36
N THR A 45 9.02 10.81 23.75
CA THR A 45 10.23 11.59 23.92
C THR A 45 10.19 12.31 25.26
N PHE A 46 11.27 12.20 26.03
CA PHE A 46 11.54 13.03 27.20
C PHE A 46 12.32 14.29 26.79
N SER A 47 11.81 15.45 27.17
CA SER A 47 12.39 16.75 26.84
C SER A 47 13.29 17.27 27.98
N GLU A 48 14.24 18.15 27.66
CA GLU A 48 15.17 18.74 28.64
C GLU A 48 14.47 19.55 29.74
N ASP A 49 13.26 20.05 29.47
CA ASP A 49 12.41 20.75 30.45
C ASP A 49 11.72 19.81 31.45
N GLY A 50 11.99 18.51 31.37
CA GLY A 50 11.39 17.48 32.21
C GLY A 50 10.02 16.98 31.73
N SER A 51 9.53 17.46 30.58
CA SER A 51 8.24 17.06 30.03
C SER A 51 8.32 15.77 29.20
N TRP A 52 7.22 15.01 29.22
CA TRP A 52 7.04 13.81 28.39
C TRP A 52 6.08 14.14 27.24
N LYS A 53 6.46 13.79 26.01
CA LYS A 53 5.65 14.07 24.82
C LYS A 53 5.51 12.84 23.95
N THR A 54 4.28 12.54 23.56
CA THR A 54 3.99 11.62 22.45
C THR A 54 3.87 12.41 21.16
N GLU A 55 4.52 11.95 20.10
CA GLU A 55 4.38 12.56 18.78
C GLU A 55 4.29 11.52 17.67
N VAL A 56 3.63 11.89 16.59
CA VAL A 56 3.58 11.07 15.37
C VAL A 56 4.88 11.32 14.61
N ILE A 57 5.71 10.28 14.49
CA ILE A 57 6.98 10.33 13.73
C ILE A 57 6.82 9.79 12.31
N GLY A 58 5.68 9.16 12.02
CA GLY A 58 5.37 8.68 10.69
C GLY A 58 4.02 7.97 10.61
N CYS A 59 3.74 7.46 9.43
CA CYS A 59 2.63 6.57 9.13
C CYS A 59 3.15 5.14 8.95
N VAL A 60 2.24 4.18 8.90
CA VAL A 60 2.51 2.76 8.64
C VAL A 60 1.59 2.32 7.51
N THR A 61 2.15 1.69 6.47
CA THR A 61 1.35 1.12 5.37
C THR A 61 0.52 -0.07 5.87
N PRO A 62 -0.52 -0.51 5.13
CA PRO A 62 -1.28 -1.71 5.50
C PRO A 62 -0.40 -2.96 5.69
N ASP A 63 0.72 -3.04 4.98
CA ASP A 63 1.71 -4.13 5.05
C ASP A 63 2.75 -3.92 6.18
N GLY A 64 2.57 -2.89 7.02
CA GLY A 64 3.42 -2.63 8.18
C GLY A 64 4.68 -1.80 7.92
N LYS A 65 4.88 -1.26 6.71
CA LYS A 65 6.09 -0.49 6.39
C LYS A 65 6.01 0.95 6.91
N PRO A 66 7.06 1.47 7.55
CA PRO A 66 7.06 2.85 8.05
C PRO A 66 7.23 3.86 6.91
N VAL A 67 6.52 4.98 7.01
CA VAL A 67 6.64 6.16 6.14
C VAL A 67 6.83 7.38 7.02
N ALA A 68 7.97 8.08 6.92
CA ALA A 68 8.23 9.25 7.76
C ALA A 68 7.23 10.39 7.48
N THR A 69 7.02 11.26 8.47
CA THR A 69 6.19 12.46 8.27
C THR A 69 6.76 13.35 7.18
N ASN A 70 5.87 13.90 6.35
CA ASN A 70 6.19 14.74 5.18
C ASN A 70 7.09 14.04 4.15
N SER A 71 7.02 12.70 4.08
CA SER A 71 7.75 11.90 3.11
C SER A 71 6.83 10.99 2.32
N THR A 72 7.41 10.39 1.27
CA THR A 72 6.79 9.35 0.46
C THR A 72 7.59 8.05 0.57
N ALA A 73 6.91 6.91 0.43
CA ALA A 73 7.55 5.60 0.29
C ALA A 73 6.86 4.81 -0.82
N GLU A 74 7.64 4.10 -1.63
CA GLU A 74 7.11 3.14 -2.59
C GLU A 74 6.90 1.78 -1.91
N ASP A 75 5.75 1.18 -2.13
CA ASP A 75 5.38 -0.13 -1.61
C ASP A 75 4.61 -0.92 -2.67
N GLY A 76 5.35 -1.74 -3.42
CA GLY A 76 4.81 -2.48 -4.55
C GLY A 76 4.13 -1.55 -5.56
N ARG A 77 2.81 -1.74 -5.74
CA ARG A 77 2.00 -0.95 -6.67
C ARG A 77 1.58 0.42 -6.14
N SER A 78 1.98 0.76 -4.92
CA SER A 78 1.51 1.96 -4.24
C SER A 78 2.65 2.92 -3.96
N ILE A 79 2.35 4.21 -4.04
CA ILE A 79 3.14 5.28 -3.42
C ILE A 79 2.35 5.75 -2.21
N TRP A 80 2.96 5.69 -1.04
CA TRP A 80 2.38 6.11 0.22
C TRP A 80 2.96 7.45 0.64
N THR A 81 2.10 8.43 0.89
CA THR A 81 2.49 9.77 1.33
C THR A 81 1.96 10.01 2.73
N CYS A 82 2.86 10.26 3.68
CA CYS A 82 2.49 10.67 5.03
C CYS A 82 2.63 12.18 5.15
N THR A 83 1.52 12.91 5.30
CA THR A 83 1.52 14.38 5.33
C THR A 83 1.08 14.88 6.70
N VAL A 84 1.81 15.89 7.21
CA VAL A 84 1.41 16.68 8.38
C VAL A 84 0.87 18.02 7.88
N THR A 85 -0.39 18.33 8.20
CA THR A 85 -0.99 19.62 7.86
C THR A 85 -0.51 20.72 8.83
N PRO A 86 -0.67 22.01 8.48
CA PRO A 86 -0.27 23.11 9.38
C PRO A 86 -0.98 23.10 10.74
N ASP A 87 -2.20 22.56 10.82
CA ASP A 87 -2.95 22.34 12.07
C ASP A 87 -2.52 21.07 12.83
N GLY A 88 -1.44 20.41 12.40
CA GLY A 88 -0.84 19.27 13.09
C GLY A 88 -1.52 17.92 12.83
N LYS A 89 -2.49 17.83 11.91
CA LYS A 89 -3.11 16.55 11.56
C LYS A 89 -2.20 15.74 10.65
N VAL A 90 -2.08 14.45 10.96
CA VAL A 90 -1.32 13.51 10.14
C VAL A 90 -2.27 12.67 9.30
N SER A 91 -1.97 12.51 8.01
CA SER A 91 -2.73 11.65 7.10
C SER A 91 -1.80 10.79 6.25
N LEU A 92 -2.23 9.56 5.99
CA LEU A 92 -1.60 8.65 5.03
C LEU A 92 -2.46 8.62 3.76
N ARG A 93 -1.85 8.90 2.61
CA ARG A 93 -2.51 8.86 1.30
C ARG A 93 -1.82 7.82 0.42
N GLN A 94 -2.63 7.12 -0.38
CA GLN A 94 -2.16 6.15 -1.36
C GLN A 94 -2.31 6.73 -2.77
N ALA A 95 -1.29 6.55 -3.60
CA ALA A 95 -1.34 6.76 -5.05
C ALA A 95 -0.83 5.51 -5.77
N VAL A 96 -1.12 5.37 -7.06
CA VAL A 96 -0.58 4.28 -7.89
C VAL A 96 0.89 4.58 -8.21
N ASN A 97 1.74 3.57 -8.10
CA ASN A 97 3.11 3.65 -8.58
C ASN A 97 3.13 3.39 -10.09
N GLU A 98 3.40 4.40 -10.91
CA GLU A 98 3.48 4.23 -12.37
C GLU A 98 4.62 3.28 -12.81
N LYS A 99 5.59 2.98 -11.93
CA LYS A 99 6.64 1.99 -12.20
C LYS A 99 6.25 0.57 -11.78
N ALA A 100 5.06 0.39 -11.24
CA ALA A 100 4.61 -0.91 -10.75
C ALA A 100 4.59 -1.95 -11.88
N PRO A 101 5.21 -3.13 -11.69
CA PRO A 101 5.19 -4.22 -12.66
C PRO A 101 3.83 -4.92 -12.69
N CYS A 102 3.60 -5.68 -13.76
CA CYS A 102 2.47 -6.58 -13.93
C CYS A 102 2.89 -7.97 -13.44
N GLY A 103 2.75 -8.20 -12.14
CA GLY A 103 3.29 -9.42 -11.51
C GLY A 103 4.82 -9.45 -11.62
N GLU A 104 5.34 -10.43 -12.33
CA GLU A 104 6.79 -10.59 -12.59
C GLU A 104 7.27 -9.79 -13.81
N HIS A 105 6.35 -9.22 -14.61
CA HIS A 105 6.68 -8.50 -15.85
C HIS A 105 6.93 -7.00 -15.58
N PRO A 106 8.16 -6.48 -15.73
CA PRO A 106 8.43 -5.04 -15.73
C PRO A 106 7.60 -4.25 -16.74
N VAL A 107 7.40 -2.97 -16.44
CA VAL A 107 6.72 -2.03 -17.34
C VAL A 107 7.43 -1.98 -18.70
N GLY A 108 6.65 -2.10 -19.77
CA GLY A 108 7.10 -2.17 -21.16
C GLY A 108 7.40 -3.59 -21.65
N GLU A 109 7.43 -4.60 -20.77
CA GLU A 109 7.58 -5.99 -21.19
C GLU A 109 6.36 -6.47 -21.98
N LYS A 110 6.64 -7.30 -22.99
CA LYS A 110 5.63 -8.02 -23.77
C LYS A 110 5.82 -9.51 -23.59
N TRP A 111 4.73 -10.22 -23.32
CA TRP A 111 4.76 -11.67 -23.15
C TRP A 111 3.53 -12.31 -23.79
N VAL A 112 3.65 -13.61 -24.07
CA VAL A 112 2.54 -14.41 -24.60
C VAL A 112 2.02 -15.28 -23.48
N LYS A 113 0.70 -15.28 -23.29
CA LYS A 113 0.00 -16.20 -22.41
C LYS A 113 -1.21 -16.74 -23.17
N GLU A 114 -1.26 -18.06 -23.32
CA GLU A 114 -2.24 -18.75 -24.17
C GLU A 114 -2.18 -18.23 -25.61
N SER A 115 -3.28 -17.74 -26.17
CA SER A 115 -3.36 -17.21 -27.54
C SER A 115 -3.32 -15.67 -27.60
N PHE A 116 -2.84 -15.01 -26.55
CA PHE A 116 -2.81 -13.55 -26.47
C PHE A 116 -1.41 -13.02 -26.14
N GLU A 117 -1.06 -11.91 -26.79
CA GLU A 117 0.11 -11.12 -26.47
C GLU A 117 -0.30 -9.96 -25.57
N PHE A 118 0.40 -9.83 -24.44
CA PHE A 118 0.19 -8.80 -23.44
C PHE A 118 1.34 -7.79 -23.45
N GLU A 119 1.05 -6.56 -23.05
CA GLU A 119 2.05 -5.54 -22.71
C GLU A 119 1.77 -5.02 -21.30
N CYS A 120 2.82 -4.88 -20.49
CA CYS A 120 2.70 -4.28 -19.17
C CYS A 120 2.83 -2.76 -19.28
N HIS A 121 1.77 -2.05 -18.92
CA HIS A 121 1.78 -0.61 -18.77
C HIS A 121 1.97 -0.21 -17.30
N GLY A 122 2.35 1.05 -17.09
CA GLY A 122 2.58 1.62 -15.77
C GLY A 122 1.40 1.41 -14.81
N GLY A 123 1.68 1.31 -13.51
CA GLY A 123 0.66 1.01 -12.51
C GLY A 123 0.22 -0.46 -12.47
N GLY A 124 0.98 -1.36 -13.09
CA GLY A 124 0.65 -2.79 -13.17
C GLY A 124 -0.59 -3.05 -14.03
N ARG A 125 -0.77 -2.28 -15.11
CA ARG A 125 -1.89 -2.43 -16.03
C ARG A 125 -1.49 -3.36 -17.17
N GLU A 126 -2.10 -4.54 -17.21
CA GLU A 126 -1.93 -5.49 -18.32
C GLU A 126 -2.89 -5.15 -19.45
N GLU A 127 -2.38 -5.04 -20.68
CA GLU A 127 -3.18 -4.81 -21.88
C GLU A 127 -2.91 -5.89 -22.92
N ILE A 128 -3.97 -6.44 -23.53
CA ILE A 128 -3.84 -7.34 -24.69
C ILE A 128 -3.56 -6.48 -25.91
N ILE A 129 -2.41 -6.67 -26.53
CA ILE A 129 -1.98 -5.94 -27.73
C ILE A 129 -2.09 -6.77 -29.02
N GLY A 130 -2.36 -8.08 -28.90
CA GLY A 130 -2.53 -8.96 -30.05
C GLY A 130 -2.96 -10.37 -29.71
N CYS A 131 -3.20 -11.16 -30.75
CA CYS A 131 -3.48 -12.59 -30.69
C CYS A 131 -2.30 -13.37 -31.27
N VAL A 132 -2.11 -14.60 -30.83
CA VAL A 132 -1.01 -15.47 -31.26
C VAL A 132 -1.59 -16.76 -31.83
N ALA A 133 -1.30 -17.02 -33.11
CA ALA A 133 -1.69 -18.24 -33.81
C ALA A 133 -0.91 -19.46 -33.29
N GLN A 134 -1.39 -20.66 -33.61
CA GLN A 134 -0.76 -21.91 -33.15
C GLN A 134 0.68 -22.08 -33.62
N ASN A 135 1.03 -21.49 -34.76
CA ASN A 135 2.39 -21.49 -35.29
C ASN A 135 3.30 -20.40 -34.67
N GLY A 136 2.79 -19.64 -33.68
CA GLY A 136 3.51 -18.59 -32.98
C GLY A 136 3.45 -17.21 -33.64
N GLU A 137 2.81 -17.08 -34.80
CA GLU A 137 2.68 -15.77 -35.45
C GLU A 137 1.72 -14.86 -34.69
N LYS A 138 2.13 -13.59 -34.55
CA LYS A 138 1.37 -12.54 -33.90
C LYS A 138 0.45 -11.81 -34.89
N ILE A 139 -0.76 -11.51 -34.46
CA ILE A 139 -1.75 -10.66 -35.12
C ILE A 139 -2.06 -9.51 -34.19
N GLU A 140 -1.78 -8.27 -34.62
CA GLU A 140 -2.07 -7.06 -33.83
C GLU A 140 -3.57 -6.95 -33.52
N LEU A 141 -3.91 -6.40 -32.35
CA LEU A 141 -5.29 -6.17 -31.97
C LEU A 141 -5.97 -5.18 -32.93
N GLY A 142 -7.14 -5.58 -33.46
CA GLY A 142 -7.88 -4.83 -34.47
C GLY A 142 -7.55 -5.23 -35.91
N SER A 143 -6.53 -6.08 -36.10
CA SER A 143 -6.02 -6.46 -37.41
C SER A 143 -6.41 -7.89 -37.82
N GLU A 144 -6.18 -8.19 -39.09
CA GLU A 144 -6.35 -9.50 -39.70
C GLU A 144 -5.07 -9.92 -40.43
N LYS A 145 -4.80 -11.23 -40.49
CA LYS A 145 -3.61 -11.80 -41.14
C LYS A 145 -3.94 -13.14 -41.77
N VAL A 146 -3.40 -13.42 -42.94
CA VAL A 146 -3.51 -14.75 -43.56
C VAL A 146 -2.34 -15.62 -43.12
N ILE A 147 -2.63 -16.75 -42.49
CA ILE A 147 -1.67 -17.73 -41.98
C ILE A 147 -2.11 -19.10 -42.49
N GLU A 148 -1.25 -19.80 -43.23
CA GLU A 148 -1.51 -21.17 -43.70
C GLU A 148 -2.88 -21.34 -44.41
N GLY A 149 -3.23 -20.40 -45.29
CA GLY A 149 -4.51 -20.41 -46.01
C GLY A 149 -5.74 -20.06 -45.16
N HIS A 150 -5.56 -19.73 -43.89
CA HIS A 150 -6.62 -19.26 -43.00
C HIS A 150 -6.50 -17.75 -42.81
N LYS A 151 -7.62 -17.03 -42.97
CA LYS A 151 -7.74 -15.65 -42.53
C LYS A 151 -7.98 -15.63 -41.03
N MET A 152 -7.01 -15.11 -40.29
CA MET A 152 -7.03 -14.94 -38.85
C MET A 152 -7.43 -13.50 -38.51
N GLU A 153 -8.29 -13.32 -37.53
CA GLU A 153 -8.82 -12.02 -37.09
C GLU A 153 -8.69 -11.88 -35.57
N CYS A 154 -8.08 -10.80 -35.11
CA CYS A 154 -7.95 -10.46 -33.69
C CYS A 154 -8.68 -9.15 -33.40
N LYS A 155 -9.81 -9.17 -32.70
CA LYS A 155 -10.63 -7.97 -32.47
C LYS A 155 -11.15 -7.86 -31.05
N LYS A 156 -11.20 -6.63 -30.54
CA LYS A 156 -11.93 -6.32 -29.30
C LYS A 156 -13.43 -6.31 -29.59
N THR A 157 -14.19 -7.02 -28.78
CA THR A 157 -15.65 -7.09 -28.87
C THR A 157 -16.30 -5.91 -28.14
N ALA A 158 -17.57 -5.62 -28.42
CA ALA A 158 -18.27 -4.47 -27.85
C ALA A 158 -18.43 -4.55 -26.32
N ASP A 159 -18.49 -5.76 -25.78
CA ASP A 159 -18.50 -6.08 -24.34
C ASP A 159 -17.10 -6.03 -23.70
N GLY A 160 -16.05 -5.71 -24.48
CA GLY A 160 -14.69 -5.52 -23.99
C GLY A 160 -13.83 -6.78 -23.98
N GLY A 161 -14.36 -7.94 -24.37
CA GLY A 161 -13.61 -9.17 -24.59
C GLY A 161 -12.74 -9.12 -25.86
N ILE A 162 -11.96 -10.18 -26.10
CA ILE A 162 -11.17 -10.35 -27.32
C ILE A 162 -11.69 -11.55 -28.09
N ARG A 163 -12.02 -11.35 -29.36
CA ARG A 163 -12.36 -12.39 -30.32
C ARG A 163 -11.14 -12.70 -31.17
N PHE A 164 -10.68 -13.94 -31.09
CA PHE A 164 -9.70 -14.51 -32.01
C PHE A 164 -10.40 -15.57 -32.87
N ALA A 165 -10.46 -15.35 -34.18
CA ALA A 165 -11.21 -16.21 -35.11
C ALA A 165 -10.39 -16.56 -36.35
N SER A 166 -10.68 -17.72 -36.93
CA SER A 166 -10.09 -18.22 -38.16
C SER A 166 -11.17 -18.56 -39.19
N ALA A 167 -10.96 -18.20 -40.46
CA ALA A 167 -11.78 -18.63 -41.58
C ALA A 167 -10.90 -19.17 -42.70
N GLN A 168 -11.20 -20.38 -43.19
CA GLN A 168 -10.49 -20.97 -44.33
C GLN A 168 -10.76 -20.11 -45.58
N LEU A 169 -9.70 -19.76 -46.32
CA LEU A 169 -9.84 -19.14 -47.64
C LEU A 169 -10.16 -20.25 -48.65
N ALA A 170 -11.22 -20.03 -49.43
CA ALA A 170 -11.71 -20.90 -50.49
C ALA A 170 -10.89 -20.73 -51.79
#